data_AF-A0A382KUP4-F1
#
_entry.id   AF-A0A382KUP4-F1
#
_cell.length_a   1.000
_cell.length_b   1.000
_cell.length_c   1.000
_cell.angle_alpha   90.00
_cell.angle_beta   90.00
_cell.angle_gamma   90.00
#
_symmetry.space_group_name_H-M   'P 1'
#
loop_
_entity.id
_entity.type
_entity.pdbx_description
1 polymer ?
#
loop_
_entity_poly.entity_id
_entity_poly.type
_entity_poly.pdbx_seq_one_letter_code
_entity_poly.pdbx_strand_id
1 'polypeptide(L)'
;MFRKFLTRRSISYRDASQRLRPSLDALAFLNADGAGFTQQDAIDQLHNAVHSSLEDVQKAFQLVFEQLNPEANVSDRIILDANRQIRTEQSRARNLVALRQEELNRQVRIKLENLFIQGLVQSPHQEPAVRAWENLSSRVIHRNEPSVSEYSYEDLGNPEKRGKRIITWDIETNEWLETLCQNNIHEIMTRMEEMIKDYKDTWVEVTGELRKRASLGGPLFQQVNDPDVWNFESEDPTVTNLLEGDKALDIANRILDRFQMVNQDIVEVADTVRASLDPVPVFGINRVALNELEELLALAIAEKLRDTIAVESGFLSL
;
A
#
# COMPACT_ATOMS: atom_id res chain seq x y z
N MET A 1 22.54 32.45 30.09
CA MET A 1 23.06 31.06 30.11
C MET A 1 22.18 30.24 29.17
N PHE A 2 22.54 30.19 27.88
CA PHE A 2 21.74 29.53 26.85
C PHE A 2 21.95 28.02 26.95
N ARG A 3 20.88 27.29 27.31
CA ARG A 3 20.82 25.84 27.18
C ARG A 3 20.92 25.50 25.70
N LYS A 4 22.05 24.94 25.29
CA LYS A 4 22.16 24.21 24.03
C LYS A 4 21.12 23.11 24.08
N PHE A 5 20.06 23.24 23.28
CA PHE A 5 19.25 22.09 22.90
C PHE A 5 20.19 21.13 22.20
N LEU A 6 20.56 20.05 22.89
CA LEU A 6 21.12 18.85 22.26
C LEU A 6 20.02 18.35 21.32
N THR A 7 20.06 18.81 20.08
CA THR A 7 19.39 18.15 18.96
C THR A 7 19.78 16.68 19.03
N ARG A 8 18.78 15.79 19.11
CA ARG A 8 18.96 14.34 18.91
C ARG A 8 19.94 14.19 17.75
N ARG A 9 21.11 13.56 17.99
CA ARG A 9 22.06 13.19 16.93
C ARG A 9 21.24 12.66 15.76
N SER A 10 21.29 13.31 14.61
CA SER A 10 20.67 12.77 13.39
C SER A 10 21.25 11.37 13.20
N ILE A 11 20.36 10.41 12.98
CA ILE A 11 20.77 9.04 12.69
C ILE A 11 21.38 9.11 11.29
N SER A 12 22.55 8.50 11.09
CA SER A 12 23.15 8.44 9.75
C SER A 12 22.44 7.35 8.94
N TYR A 13 22.44 7.49 7.61
CA TYR A 13 21.86 6.49 6.72
C TYR A 13 22.44 5.08 6.94
N ARG A 14 23.74 4.97 7.22
CA ARG A 14 24.39 3.69 7.56
C ARG A 14 23.95 3.14 8.91
N ASP A 15 23.75 3.98 9.91
CA ASP A 15 23.26 3.53 11.23
C ASP A 15 21.81 3.06 11.14
N ALA A 16 21.00 3.72 10.31
CA ALA A 16 19.63 3.30 10.02
C ALA A 16 19.60 1.93 9.33
N SER A 17 20.43 1.73 8.31
CA SER A 17 20.49 0.47 7.54
C SER A 17 20.76 -0.76 8.41
N GLN A 18 21.55 -0.62 9.47
CA GLN A 18 21.86 -1.71 10.40
C GLN A 18 20.71 -2.08 11.33
N ARG A 19 19.74 -1.19 11.50
CA ARG A 19 18.58 -1.38 12.39
C ARG A 19 17.35 -1.86 11.64
N LEU A 20 17.27 -1.55 10.34
CA LEU A 20 16.16 -1.91 9.49
C LEU A 20 16.22 -3.41 9.16
N ARG A 21 15.09 -4.08 9.36
CA ARG A 21 14.92 -5.48 9.00
C ARG A 21 14.43 -5.56 7.56
N PRO A 22 15.02 -6.42 6.72
CA PRO A 22 14.48 -6.69 5.40
C PRO A 22 13.03 -7.15 5.50
N SER A 23 12.15 -6.55 4.68
CA SER A 23 10.78 -7.01 4.50
C SER A 23 10.56 -7.41 3.04
N LEU A 24 9.86 -8.53 2.83
CA LEU A 24 9.47 -9.00 1.50
C LEU A 24 8.32 -8.16 0.92
N ASP A 25 7.40 -7.72 1.78
CA ASP A 25 6.28 -6.83 1.44
C ASP A 25 6.35 -5.59 2.36
N ALA A 26 6.52 -4.42 1.76
CA ALA A 26 6.62 -3.14 2.48
C ALA A 26 5.30 -2.71 3.11
N LEU A 27 4.19 -3.32 2.70
CA LEU A 27 2.82 -3.01 3.10
C LEU A 27 2.14 -4.23 3.73
N ALA A 28 2.91 -5.19 4.24
CA ALA A 28 2.38 -6.40 4.88
C ALA A 28 1.47 -6.07 6.07
N PHE A 29 1.75 -4.96 6.77
CA PHE A 29 0.94 -4.47 7.88
C PHE A 29 -0.49 -4.09 7.49
N LEU A 30 -0.78 -3.80 6.21
CA LEU A 30 -2.14 -3.53 5.74
C LEU A 30 -2.97 -4.80 5.52
N ASN A 31 -2.38 -5.99 5.52
CA ASN A 31 -3.14 -7.23 5.24
C ASN A 31 -4.16 -7.55 6.36
N ALA A 32 -5.26 -8.21 6.01
CA ALA A 32 -6.38 -8.51 6.92
C ALA A 32 -5.97 -9.31 8.18
N ASP A 33 -4.97 -10.18 8.07
CA ASP A 33 -4.42 -10.97 9.20
C ASP A 33 -3.39 -10.20 10.05
N GLY A 34 -3.19 -8.91 9.78
CA GLY A 34 -2.14 -8.05 10.35
C GLY A 34 -2.25 -7.75 11.86
N ALA A 35 -3.04 -8.51 12.61
CA ALA A 35 -3.35 -8.32 14.04
C ALA A 35 -2.14 -8.35 15.00
N GLY A 36 -0.91 -8.49 14.49
CA GLY A 36 0.34 -8.43 15.26
C GLY A 36 1.29 -7.29 14.91
N PHE A 37 1.00 -6.48 13.88
CA PHE A 37 1.89 -5.38 13.50
C PHE A 37 1.67 -4.16 14.38
N THR A 38 2.76 -3.60 14.90
CA THR A 38 2.72 -2.31 15.56
C THR A 38 2.85 -1.18 14.55
N GLN A 39 2.44 0.02 14.93
CA GLN A 39 2.70 1.22 14.13
C GLN A 39 4.19 1.47 13.88
N GLN A 40 5.08 1.00 14.77
CA GLN A 40 6.52 1.11 14.55
C GLN A 40 6.97 0.15 13.45
N ASP A 41 6.43 -1.07 13.42
CA ASP A 41 6.75 -2.04 12.37
C ASP A 41 6.35 -1.54 10.98
N ALA A 42 5.20 -0.85 10.87
CA ALA A 42 4.77 -0.21 9.64
C ALA A 42 5.76 0.89 9.18
N ILE A 43 6.21 1.73 10.11
CA ILE A 43 7.23 2.76 9.84
C ILE A 43 8.55 2.11 9.39
N ASP A 44 9.01 1.07 10.09
CA ASP A 44 10.28 0.41 9.81
C ASP A 44 10.24 -0.33 8.46
N GLN A 45 9.10 -0.92 8.08
CA GLN A 45 8.92 -1.56 6.76
C GLN A 45 8.98 -0.54 5.61
N LEU A 46 8.24 0.56 5.73
CA LEU A 46 8.28 1.65 4.75
C LEU A 46 9.66 2.28 4.69
N HIS A 47 10.30 2.47 5.85
CA HIS A 47 11.66 2.98 5.91
C HIS A 47 12.63 2.06 5.20
N ASN A 48 12.61 0.76 5.48
CA ASN A 48 13.43 -0.22 4.79
C ASN A 48 13.19 -0.22 3.26
N ALA A 49 11.93 -0.04 2.83
CA ALA A 49 11.57 -0.04 1.41
C ALA A 49 12.07 1.20 0.64
N VAL A 50 12.16 2.36 1.29
CA VAL A 50 12.75 3.58 0.70
C VAL A 50 14.27 3.52 0.81
N HIS A 51 14.79 3.08 1.95
CA HIS A 51 16.21 2.93 2.22
C HIS A 51 16.87 1.99 1.21
N SER A 52 16.31 0.80 0.97
CA SER A 52 16.87 -0.13 -0.02
C SER A 52 16.96 0.43 -1.44
N SER A 53 16.09 1.38 -1.81
CA SER A 53 16.14 2.04 -3.13
C SER A 53 17.35 2.97 -3.32
N LEU A 54 18.00 3.38 -2.22
CA LEU A 54 19.12 4.32 -2.21
C LEU A 54 20.48 3.66 -1.90
N GLU A 55 20.52 2.33 -1.71
CA GLU A 55 21.75 1.62 -1.36
C GLU A 55 22.87 1.86 -2.39
N ASP A 56 22.54 1.84 -3.68
CA ASP A 56 23.53 2.10 -4.74
C ASP A 56 23.99 3.56 -4.80
N VAL A 57 23.16 4.51 -4.36
CA VAL A 57 23.59 5.92 -4.21
C VAL A 57 24.61 6.04 -3.09
N GLN A 58 24.34 5.37 -1.97
CA GLN A 58 25.25 5.37 -0.83
C GLN A 58 26.60 4.75 -1.19
N LYS A 59 26.62 3.64 -1.95
CA LYS A 59 27.84 3.04 -2.49
C LYS A 59 28.56 3.98 -3.46
N ALA A 60 27.83 4.69 -4.32
CA ALA A 60 28.42 5.65 -5.23
C ALA A 60 29.11 6.81 -4.50
N PHE A 61 28.51 7.34 -3.42
CA PHE A 61 29.18 8.33 -2.57
C PHE A 61 30.47 7.78 -1.95
N GLN A 62 30.47 6.54 -1.45
CA GLN A 62 31.66 5.90 -0.90
C GLN A 62 32.79 5.83 -1.94
N LEU A 63 32.48 5.42 -3.17
CA LEU A 63 33.44 5.36 -4.26
C LEU A 63 34.05 6.74 -4.59
N VAL A 64 33.25 7.81 -4.54
CA VAL A 64 33.77 9.18 -4.71
C VAL A 64 34.79 9.52 -3.61
N PHE A 65 34.50 9.17 -2.36
CA PHE A 65 35.42 9.45 -1.25
C PHE A 65 36.69 8.59 -1.30
N GLU A 66 36.59 7.33 -1.76
CA GLU A 66 37.74 6.46 -1.99
C GLU A 66 38.68 7.02 -3.08
N GLN A 67 38.13 7.60 -4.15
CA GLN A 67 38.92 8.26 -5.21
C GLN A 67 39.69 9.48 -4.70
N LEU A 68 39.18 10.15 -3.67
CA LEU A 68 39.82 11.31 -3.03
C LEU A 68 40.82 10.91 -1.94
N ASN A 69 41.33 9.67 -1.94
CA ASN A 69 42.21 9.12 -0.91
C ASN A 69 43.20 10.16 -0.32
N PRO A 70 43.19 10.36 1.02
CA PRO A 70 44.09 11.27 1.73
C PRO A 70 45.57 11.09 1.41
N GLU A 71 46.01 9.92 0.97
CA GLU A 71 47.42 9.61 0.68
C GLU A 71 47.78 9.77 -0.81
N ALA A 72 46.79 9.94 -1.69
CA ALA A 72 47.00 10.08 -3.12
C ALA A 72 47.26 11.54 -3.53
N ASN A 73 47.94 11.74 -4.66
CA ASN A 73 48.01 13.05 -5.30
C ASN A 73 46.69 13.34 -6.02
N VAL A 74 45.93 14.30 -5.51
CA VAL A 74 44.63 14.71 -6.06
C VAL A 74 44.80 16.03 -6.81
N SER A 75 44.40 16.06 -8.08
CA SER A 75 44.39 17.28 -8.90
C SER A 75 43.05 18.04 -8.76
N ASP A 76 43.05 19.32 -9.11
CA ASP A 76 41.83 20.15 -9.11
C ASP A 76 40.71 19.54 -9.98
N ARG A 77 41.06 18.95 -11.12
CA ARG A 77 40.11 18.24 -11.98
C ARG A 77 39.39 17.12 -11.24
N ILE A 78 40.09 16.33 -10.43
CA ILE A 78 39.50 15.22 -9.66
C ILE A 78 38.52 15.76 -8.61
N ILE A 79 38.83 16.90 -7.99
CA ILE A 79 37.96 17.54 -6.99
C ILE A 79 36.69 18.08 -7.64
N LEU A 80 36.81 18.75 -8.79
CA LEU A 80 35.67 19.21 -9.58
C LEU A 80 34.79 18.04 -10.05
N ASP A 81 35.41 16.95 -10.50
CA ASP A 81 34.70 15.74 -10.90
C ASP A 81 33.98 15.08 -9.70
N ALA A 82 34.58 15.07 -8.51
CA ALA A 82 33.96 14.54 -7.28
C ALA A 82 32.73 15.37 -6.86
N ASN A 83 32.83 16.71 -6.83
CA ASN A 83 31.67 17.57 -6.57
C ASN A 83 30.54 17.31 -7.57
N ARG A 84 30.89 17.18 -8.86
CA ARG A 84 29.92 16.90 -9.92
C ARG A 84 29.26 15.53 -9.72
N GLN A 85 30.03 14.50 -9.38
CA GLN A 85 29.50 13.17 -9.09
C GLN A 85 28.55 13.21 -7.90
N ILE A 86 28.91 13.89 -6.81
CA ILE A 86 28.03 14.01 -5.64
C ILE A 86 26.70 14.72 -5.99
N ARG A 87 26.73 15.83 -6.73
CA ARG A 87 25.49 16.48 -7.19
C ARG A 87 24.65 15.57 -8.08
N THR A 88 25.30 14.84 -8.98
CA THR A 88 24.63 13.90 -9.89
C THR A 88 23.93 12.80 -9.10
N GLU A 89 24.59 12.24 -8.10
CA GLU A 89 24.04 11.21 -7.21
C GLU A 89 22.93 11.75 -6.30
N GLN A 90 23.02 13.00 -5.83
CA GLN A 90 21.92 13.66 -5.11
C GLN A 90 20.67 13.80 -6.00
N SER A 91 20.84 14.23 -7.25
CA SER A 91 19.74 14.28 -8.22
C SER A 91 19.17 12.89 -8.50
N ARG A 92 20.03 11.87 -8.64
CA ARG A 92 19.60 10.48 -8.84
C ARG A 92 18.79 9.96 -7.65
N ALA A 93 19.23 10.20 -6.42
CA ALA A 93 18.51 9.80 -5.21
C ALA A 93 17.11 10.41 -5.14
N ARG A 94 16.96 11.71 -5.44
CA ARG A 94 15.65 12.37 -5.45
C ARG A 94 14.69 11.71 -6.45
N ASN A 95 15.18 11.35 -7.63
CA ASN A 95 14.36 10.64 -8.63
C ASN A 95 13.98 9.23 -8.15
N LEU A 96 14.91 8.50 -7.54
CA LEU A 96 14.66 7.15 -7.03
C LEU A 96 13.59 7.15 -5.92
N VAL A 97 13.69 8.06 -4.95
CA VAL A 97 12.66 8.15 -3.89
C VAL A 97 11.30 8.60 -4.42
N ALA A 98 11.27 9.51 -5.41
CA ALA A 98 10.02 9.93 -6.04
C ALA A 98 9.32 8.76 -6.76
N LEU A 99 10.07 7.98 -7.55
CA LEU A 99 9.56 6.76 -8.19
C LEU A 99 9.10 5.74 -7.15
N ARG A 100 9.88 5.56 -6.07
CA ARG A 100 9.54 4.63 -5.00
C ARG A 100 8.26 5.03 -4.26
N GLN A 101 8.08 6.33 -4.02
CA GLN A 101 6.89 6.90 -3.44
C GLN A 101 5.66 6.71 -4.33
N GLU A 102 5.75 6.98 -5.63
CA GLU A 102 4.65 6.76 -6.58
C GLU A 102 4.23 5.28 -6.58
N GLU A 103 5.20 4.37 -6.66
CA GLU A 103 4.94 2.93 -6.65
C GLU A 103 4.30 2.47 -5.34
N LEU A 104 4.83 2.90 -4.18
CA LEU A 104 4.25 2.53 -2.89
C LEU A 104 2.84 3.10 -2.72
N ASN A 105 2.59 4.35 -3.13
CA ASN A 105 1.25 4.94 -3.09
C ASN A 105 0.25 4.17 -3.96
N ARG A 106 0.67 3.73 -5.15
CA ARG A 106 -0.14 2.87 -6.03
C ARG A 106 -0.45 1.53 -5.36
N GLN A 107 0.55 0.89 -4.75
CA GLN A 107 0.36 -0.38 -4.04
C GLN A 107 -0.54 -0.24 -2.80
N VAL A 108 -0.41 0.84 -2.03
CA VAL A 108 -1.29 1.15 -0.91
C VAL A 108 -2.73 1.24 -1.41
N ARG A 109 -2.98 1.98 -2.50
CA ARG A 109 -4.31 2.10 -3.07
C ARG A 109 -4.90 0.74 -3.45
N ILE A 110 -4.15 -0.08 -4.19
CA ILE A 110 -4.59 -1.42 -4.60
C ILE A 110 -4.91 -2.29 -3.39
N LYS A 111 -4.06 -2.30 -2.36
CA LYS A 111 -4.30 -3.05 -1.12
C LYS A 111 -5.55 -2.54 -0.40
N LEU A 112 -5.73 -1.23 -0.29
CA LEU A 112 -6.92 -0.65 0.33
C LEU A 112 -8.18 -0.98 -0.47
N GLU A 113 -8.15 -0.99 -1.80
CA GLU A 113 -9.30 -1.35 -2.65
C GLU A 113 -9.68 -2.82 -2.46
N ASN A 114 -8.69 -3.71 -2.43
CA ASN A 114 -8.91 -5.12 -2.10
C ASN A 114 -9.51 -5.30 -0.71
N LEU A 115 -8.96 -4.64 0.33
CA LEU A 115 -9.51 -4.69 1.68
C LEU A 115 -10.93 -4.13 1.76
N PHE A 116 -11.26 -3.12 0.95
CA PHE A 116 -12.61 -2.58 0.85
C PHE A 116 -13.57 -3.65 0.36
N ILE A 117 -13.24 -4.30 -0.75
CA ILE A 117 -14.06 -5.35 -1.34
C ILE A 117 -14.18 -6.56 -0.39
N GLN A 118 -13.07 -7.05 0.17
CA GLN A 118 -13.07 -8.16 1.12
C GLN A 118 -13.96 -7.85 2.33
N GLY A 119 -13.86 -6.63 2.86
CA GLY A 119 -14.71 -6.18 3.96
C GLY A 119 -16.20 -6.23 3.59
N LEU A 120 -16.58 -5.78 2.39
CA LEU A 120 -17.98 -5.79 1.94
C LEU A 120 -18.55 -7.21 1.87
N VAL A 121 -17.72 -8.17 1.47
CA VAL A 121 -18.11 -9.59 1.38
C VAL A 121 -18.21 -10.23 2.77
N GLN A 122 -17.25 -9.97 3.66
CA GLN A 122 -17.17 -10.65 4.95
C GLN A 122 -18.07 -10.06 6.02
N SER A 123 -18.05 -8.73 6.17
CA SER A 123 -18.56 -8.06 7.36
C SER A 123 -18.91 -6.60 7.07
N PRO A 124 -19.88 -6.33 6.17
CA PRO A 124 -20.26 -4.97 5.77
C PRO A 124 -20.89 -4.14 6.92
N HIS A 125 -21.10 -4.74 8.09
CA HIS A 125 -21.63 -4.08 9.28
C HIS A 125 -20.57 -3.77 10.35
N GLN A 126 -19.35 -4.29 10.18
CA GLN A 126 -18.25 -4.00 11.09
C GLN A 126 -17.52 -2.72 10.66
N GLU A 127 -16.83 -2.10 11.62
CA GLU A 127 -15.93 -1.01 11.29
C GLU A 127 -14.72 -1.56 10.50
N PRO A 128 -14.22 -0.81 9.51
CA PRO A 128 -13.13 -1.29 8.68
C PRO A 128 -11.82 -1.32 9.47
N ALA A 129 -11.03 -2.39 9.28
CA ALA A 129 -9.79 -2.66 10.01
C ALA A 129 -8.66 -1.62 9.77
N VAL A 130 -8.82 -0.75 8.78
CA VAL A 130 -7.83 0.29 8.41
C VAL A 130 -7.65 1.39 9.45
N ARG A 131 -8.54 1.48 10.46
CA ARG A 131 -8.45 2.48 11.55
C ARG A 131 -7.16 2.40 12.37
N ALA A 132 -6.54 1.22 12.46
CA ALA A 132 -5.30 1.04 13.21
C ALA A 132 -4.13 1.89 12.67
N TRP A 133 -4.24 2.33 11.41
CA TRP A 133 -3.18 3.01 10.66
C TRP A 133 -3.40 4.52 10.51
N GLU A 134 -4.34 5.09 11.26
CA GLU A 134 -4.54 6.54 11.32
C GLU A 134 -3.44 7.25 12.12
N ASN A 135 -3.06 8.45 11.70
CA ASN A 135 -2.10 9.35 12.36
C ASN A 135 -0.65 8.80 12.47
N LEU A 136 -0.25 7.85 11.62
CA LEU A 136 1.13 7.40 11.46
C LEU A 136 2.10 8.52 11.06
N SER A 137 1.69 9.44 10.17
CA SER A 137 2.49 10.55 9.66
C SER A 137 3.02 11.45 10.79
N SER A 138 2.24 11.61 11.86
CA SER A 138 2.59 12.39 13.05
C SER A 138 3.81 11.83 13.81
N ARG A 139 4.15 10.55 13.57
CA ARG A 139 5.28 9.86 14.21
C ARG A 139 6.58 10.00 13.42
N VAL A 140 6.52 10.48 12.18
CA VAL A 140 7.68 10.67 11.30
C VAL A 140 7.94 12.16 11.14
N ILE A 141 9.19 12.58 11.39
CA ILE A 141 9.55 14.00 11.40
C ILE A 141 9.99 14.42 10.00
N HIS A 142 9.20 15.28 9.35
CA HIS A 142 9.62 15.99 8.14
C HIS A 142 10.61 17.13 8.48
N ARG A 143 11.73 17.21 7.75
CA ARG A 143 12.81 18.18 8.00
C ARG A 143 13.31 18.80 6.71
N ASN A 144 13.93 19.97 6.82
CA ASN A 144 14.70 20.51 5.70
C ASN A 144 15.93 19.62 5.46
N GLU A 145 16.21 19.32 4.19
CA GLU A 145 17.42 18.62 3.81
C GLU A 145 18.66 19.46 4.22
N PRO A 146 19.65 18.86 4.90
CA PRO A 146 20.88 19.56 5.23
C PRO A 146 21.69 19.88 3.96
N SER A 147 22.44 20.97 3.99
CA SER A 147 23.37 21.28 2.90
C SER A 147 24.56 20.33 2.91
N VAL A 148 24.95 19.83 1.74
CA VAL A 148 26.21 19.10 1.54
C VAL A 148 27.26 20.09 1.03
N SER A 149 28.42 20.11 1.68
CA SER A 149 29.53 21.01 1.33
C SER A 149 30.03 20.78 -0.10
N GLU A 150 30.53 21.85 -0.73
CA GLU A 150 31.30 21.78 -1.97
C GLU A 150 32.73 22.22 -1.69
N TYR A 151 33.70 21.42 -2.12
CA TYR A 151 35.10 21.67 -1.80
C TYR A 151 35.90 22.10 -3.04
N SER A 152 36.86 23.00 -2.83
CA SER A 152 37.78 23.48 -3.86
C SER A 152 39.16 22.80 -3.75
N TYR A 153 40.06 23.10 -4.70
CA TYR A 153 41.47 22.69 -4.58
C TYR A 153 42.14 23.22 -3.31
N GLU A 154 41.79 24.40 -2.82
CA GLU A 154 42.37 24.94 -1.59
C GLU A 154 41.98 24.13 -0.35
N ASP A 155 40.83 23.46 -0.39
CA ASP A 155 40.30 22.64 0.68
C ASP A 155 40.89 21.22 0.70
N LEU A 156 41.04 20.62 -0.48
CA LEU A 156 41.40 19.20 -0.63
C LEU A 156 42.79 18.95 -1.25
N GLY A 157 43.48 20.00 -1.72
CA GLY A 157 44.83 19.89 -2.27
C GLY A 157 45.87 19.53 -1.21
N ASN A 158 45.64 19.91 0.05
CA ASN A 158 46.48 19.54 1.18
C ASN A 158 46.04 18.19 1.81
N PRO A 159 46.92 17.18 1.91
CA PRO A 159 46.59 15.86 2.46
C PRO A 159 45.98 15.85 3.87
N GLU A 160 46.50 16.67 4.79
CA GLU A 160 46.03 16.72 6.19
C GLU A 160 44.63 17.35 6.30
N LYS A 161 44.37 18.40 5.51
CA LYS A 161 43.03 19.03 5.43
C LYS A 161 42.05 18.10 4.73
N ARG A 162 42.48 17.47 3.63
CA ARG A 162 41.69 16.55 2.81
C ARG A 162 41.10 15.42 3.64
N GLY A 163 41.90 14.74 4.47
CA GLY A 163 41.39 13.67 5.34
C GLY A 163 40.24 14.12 6.24
N LYS A 164 40.37 15.29 6.89
CA LYS A 164 39.30 15.84 7.73
C LYS A 164 38.07 16.26 6.93
N ARG A 165 38.26 16.89 5.77
CA ARG A 165 37.17 17.35 4.89
C ARG A 165 36.39 16.19 4.28
N ILE A 166 37.04 15.12 3.86
CA ILE A 166 36.36 13.92 3.36
C ILE A 166 35.50 13.28 4.44
N ILE A 167 35.99 13.19 5.69
CA ILE A 167 35.18 12.69 6.80
C ILE A 167 33.94 13.58 7.02
N THR A 168 34.11 14.91 7.00
CA THR A 168 32.97 15.82 7.10
C THR A 168 32.00 15.63 5.94
N TRP A 169 32.51 15.49 4.72
CA TRP A 169 31.69 15.31 3.52
C TRP A 169 30.87 14.02 3.59
N ASP A 170 31.50 12.92 4.03
CA ASP A 170 30.84 11.63 4.23
C ASP A 170 29.74 11.73 5.28
N ILE A 171 29.98 12.42 6.41
CA ILE A 171 28.94 12.64 7.41
C ILE A 171 27.76 13.42 6.82
N GLU A 172 28.04 14.52 6.10
CA GLU A 172 27.02 15.36 5.49
C GLU A 172 26.19 14.61 4.44
N THR A 173 26.81 13.83 3.54
CA THR A 173 26.07 13.05 2.54
C THR A 173 25.25 11.93 3.16
N ASN A 174 25.74 11.28 4.23
CA ASN A 174 24.98 10.26 4.95
C ASN A 174 23.79 10.86 5.72
N GLU A 175 23.95 12.03 6.34
CA GLU A 175 22.86 12.73 7.02
C GLU A 175 21.81 13.24 6.03
N TRP A 176 22.26 13.75 4.87
CA TRP A 176 21.40 14.17 3.78
C TRP A 176 20.56 13.01 3.24
N LEU A 177 21.16 11.85 2.97
CA LEU A 177 20.45 10.65 2.51
C LEU A 177 19.38 10.17 3.49
N GLU A 178 19.70 10.10 4.79
CA GLU A 178 18.71 9.70 5.79
C GLU A 178 17.57 10.72 5.89
N THR A 179 17.87 12.02 5.81
CA THR A 179 16.84 13.06 5.82
C THR A 179 15.90 12.93 4.62
N LEU A 180 16.45 12.62 3.43
CA LEU A 180 15.67 12.35 2.23
C LEU A 180 14.74 11.13 2.42
N CYS A 181 15.25 10.03 3.01
CA CYS A 181 14.42 8.86 3.35
C CYS A 181 13.27 9.23 4.29
N GLN A 182 13.57 9.89 5.42
CA GLN A 182 12.56 10.26 6.43
C GLN A 182 11.47 11.16 5.86
N ASN A 183 11.84 12.14 5.03
CA ASN A 183 10.87 13.01 4.37
C ASN A 183 9.98 12.23 3.41
N ASN A 184 10.55 11.33 2.62
CA ASN A 184 9.78 10.52 1.67
C ASN A 184 8.80 9.57 2.40
N ILE A 185 9.22 8.96 3.51
CA ILE A 185 8.34 8.14 4.36
C ILE A 185 7.20 8.97 4.92
N HIS A 186 7.47 10.18 5.39
CA HIS A 186 6.45 11.10 5.89
C HIS A 186 5.41 11.43 4.81
N GLU A 187 5.84 11.69 3.57
CA GLU A 187 4.93 11.95 2.46
C GLU A 187 4.08 10.73 2.08
N ILE A 188 4.68 9.53 2.02
CA ILE A 188 3.95 8.28 1.77
C ILE A 188 2.89 8.05 2.85
N MET A 189 3.24 8.23 4.12
CA MET A 189 2.29 8.06 5.24
C MET A 189 1.17 9.08 5.21
N THR A 190 1.49 10.34 4.91
CA THR A 190 0.48 11.40 4.77
C THR A 190 -0.50 11.04 3.67
N ARG A 191 0.01 10.60 2.51
CA ARG A 191 -0.86 10.19 1.39
C ARG A 191 -1.68 8.94 1.71
N MET A 192 -1.10 7.98 2.43
CA MET A 192 -1.82 6.80 2.90
C MET A 192 -2.96 7.17 3.85
N GLU A 193 -2.76 8.11 4.77
CA GLU A 193 -3.80 8.60 5.68
C GLU A 193 -4.95 9.28 4.94
N GLU A 194 -4.65 10.08 3.92
CA GLU A 194 -5.67 10.65 3.04
C GLU A 194 -6.50 9.55 2.37
N MET A 195 -5.86 8.51 1.84
CA MET A 195 -6.56 7.37 1.24
C MET A 195 -7.39 6.57 2.25
N ILE A 196 -6.88 6.39 3.49
CA ILE A 196 -7.63 5.74 4.58
C ILE A 196 -8.87 6.56 4.95
N LYS A 197 -8.76 7.89 4.96
CA LYS A 197 -9.90 8.77 5.19
C LYS A 197 -10.96 8.61 4.10
N ASP A 198 -10.55 8.70 2.84
CA ASP A 198 -11.45 8.52 1.68
C ASP A 198 -12.11 7.13 1.69
N TYR A 199 -11.35 6.09 2.05
CA TYR A 199 -11.85 4.73 2.27
C TYR A 199 -12.97 4.75 3.32
N LYS A 200 -12.72 5.33 4.50
CA LYS A 200 -13.67 5.29 5.63
C LYS A 200 -14.95 6.05 5.32
N ASP A 201 -14.82 7.24 4.72
CA ASP A 201 -15.97 8.06 4.34
C ASP A 201 -16.83 7.31 3.31
N THR A 202 -16.19 6.69 2.31
CA THR A 202 -16.88 5.84 1.33
C THR A 202 -17.51 4.61 1.97
N TRP A 203 -16.82 3.96 2.91
CA TRP A 203 -17.30 2.75 3.57
C TRP A 203 -18.64 2.99 4.28
N VAL A 204 -18.74 4.09 5.03
CA VAL A 204 -19.98 4.45 5.74
C VAL A 204 -21.12 4.71 4.75
N GLU A 205 -20.83 5.39 3.65
CA GLU A 205 -21.81 5.66 2.59
C GLU A 205 -22.30 4.36 1.93
N VAL A 206 -21.38 3.54 1.42
CA VAL A 206 -21.67 2.30 0.69
C VAL A 206 -22.41 1.30 1.57
N THR A 207 -21.91 1.03 2.79
CA THR A 207 -22.56 0.08 3.70
C THR A 207 -23.91 0.57 4.20
N GLY A 208 -24.10 1.89 4.32
CA GLY A 208 -25.38 2.51 4.63
C GLY A 208 -26.41 2.30 3.52
N GLU A 209 -26.02 2.52 2.26
CA GLU A 209 -26.88 2.30 1.10
C GLU A 209 -27.18 0.81 0.87
N LEU A 210 -26.17 -0.07 0.98
CA LEU A 210 -26.35 -1.52 0.92
C LEU A 210 -27.37 -2.00 1.96
N ARG A 211 -27.28 -1.49 3.20
CA ARG A 211 -28.24 -1.82 4.26
C ARG A 211 -29.65 -1.38 3.89
N LYS A 212 -29.84 -0.19 3.31
CA LYS A 212 -31.17 0.25 2.85
C LYS A 212 -31.72 -0.68 1.78
N ARG A 213 -30.88 -1.07 0.81
CA ARG A 213 -31.25 -1.97 -0.30
C ARG A 213 -31.60 -3.39 0.16
N ALA A 214 -30.87 -3.91 1.14
CA ALA A 214 -31.02 -5.27 1.66
C ALA A 214 -32.05 -5.41 2.80
N SER A 215 -32.49 -4.31 3.42
CA SER A 215 -33.49 -4.35 4.49
C SER A 215 -34.88 -4.77 4.01
N LEU A 216 -35.73 -5.20 4.95
CA LEU A 216 -37.14 -5.52 4.69
C LEU A 216 -37.84 -4.34 3.98
N GLY A 217 -38.15 -4.51 2.70
CA GLY A 217 -38.76 -3.49 1.84
C GLY A 217 -37.80 -2.77 0.88
N GLY A 218 -36.50 -3.08 0.90
CA GLY A 218 -35.54 -2.62 -0.08
C GLY A 218 -35.62 -3.38 -1.41
N PRO A 219 -35.16 -2.79 -2.53
CA PRO A 219 -35.27 -3.40 -3.86
C PRO A 219 -34.55 -4.75 -3.98
N LEU A 220 -33.37 -4.89 -3.37
CA LEU A 220 -32.62 -6.15 -3.41
C LEU A 220 -33.30 -7.22 -2.56
N PHE A 221 -33.83 -6.85 -1.39
CA PHE A 221 -34.65 -7.77 -0.59
C PHE A 221 -35.88 -8.26 -1.35
N GLN A 222 -36.57 -7.37 -2.06
CA GLN A 222 -37.72 -7.72 -2.89
C GLN A 222 -37.32 -8.68 -4.01
N GLN A 223 -36.25 -8.37 -4.75
CA GLN A 223 -35.77 -9.22 -5.84
C GLN A 223 -35.31 -10.61 -5.37
N VAL A 224 -34.81 -10.75 -4.14
CA VAL A 224 -34.37 -12.05 -3.59
C VAL A 224 -35.52 -12.85 -2.96
N ASN A 225 -36.53 -12.19 -2.40
CA ASN A 225 -37.62 -12.87 -1.69
C ASN A 225 -38.93 -12.97 -2.48
N ASP A 226 -39.01 -12.37 -3.67
CA ASP A 226 -40.16 -12.44 -4.56
C ASP A 226 -39.86 -13.40 -5.73
N PRO A 227 -40.25 -14.68 -5.64
CA PRO A 227 -39.95 -15.67 -6.67
C PRO A 227 -40.65 -15.38 -8.00
N ASP A 228 -41.69 -14.55 -8.01
CA ASP A 228 -42.41 -14.18 -9.24
C ASP A 228 -41.59 -13.21 -10.11
N VAL A 229 -40.53 -12.62 -9.55
CA VAL A 229 -39.58 -11.75 -10.26
C VAL A 229 -38.44 -12.57 -10.89
N TRP A 230 -38.31 -13.85 -10.54
CA TRP A 230 -37.28 -14.73 -11.08
C TRP A 230 -37.76 -15.33 -12.40
N ASN A 231 -37.08 -14.99 -13.49
CA ASN A 231 -37.39 -15.56 -14.80
C ASN A 231 -36.19 -16.36 -15.30
N PHE A 232 -36.38 -17.68 -15.42
CA PHE A 232 -35.36 -18.59 -15.94
C PHE A 232 -35.86 -19.24 -17.22
N GLU A 233 -35.32 -18.82 -18.35
CA GLU A 233 -35.64 -19.43 -19.64
C GLU A 233 -34.87 -20.76 -19.77
N SER A 234 -35.60 -21.88 -19.76
CA SER A 234 -35.04 -23.21 -20.06
C SER A 234 -35.87 -23.91 -21.14
N GLU A 235 -35.19 -24.62 -22.05
CA GLU A 235 -35.85 -25.45 -23.06
C GLU A 235 -36.51 -26.70 -22.44
N ASP A 236 -36.15 -27.06 -21.19
CA ASP A 236 -36.77 -28.15 -20.43
C ASP A 236 -37.87 -27.59 -19.49
N PRO A 237 -39.15 -27.95 -19.69
CA PRO A 237 -40.25 -27.54 -18.81
C PRO A 237 -40.05 -28.00 -17.36
N THR A 238 -39.33 -29.10 -17.14
CA THR A 238 -39.04 -29.64 -15.80
C THR A 238 -38.10 -28.73 -15.04
N VAL A 239 -37.08 -28.19 -15.72
CA VAL A 239 -36.12 -27.23 -15.16
C VAL A 239 -36.82 -25.90 -14.91
N THR A 240 -37.65 -25.44 -15.85
CA THR A 240 -38.46 -24.21 -15.70
C THR A 240 -39.34 -24.28 -14.44
N ASN A 241 -40.08 -25.38 -14.25
CA ASN A 241 -40.93 -25.59 -13.06
C ASN A 241 -40.18 -25.75 -11.73
N LEU A 242 -38.86 -26.03 -11.76
CA LEU A 242 -38.02 -26.13 -10.55
C LEU A 242 -37.42 -24.77 -10.18
N LEU A 243 -37.28 -23.87 -11.15
CA LEU A 243 -36.66 -22.56 -11.00
C LEU A 243 -37.69 -21.42 -10.86
N GLU A 244 -38.99 -21.74 -10.78
CA GLU A 244 -40.07 -20.79 -10.53
C GLU A 244 -40.70 -20.96 -9.13
N GLY A 245 -41.22 -19.86 -8.57
CA GLY A 245 -42.00 -19.90 -7.33
C GLY A 245 -41.23 -20.34 -6.09
N ASP A 246 -41.95 -20.84 -5.09
CA ASP A 246 -41.40 -21.27 -3.79
C ASP A 246 -40.29 -22.33 -3.91
N LYS A 247 -40.32 -23.18 -4.94
CA LYS A 247 -39.31 -24.23 -5.14
C LYS A 247 -37.94 -23.66 -5.47
N ALA A 248 -37.90 -22.59 -6.25
CA ALA A 248 -36.66 -21.91 -6.58
C ALA A 248 -36.02 -21.33 -5.32
N LEU A 249 -36.85 -20.72 -4.46
CA LEU A 249 -36.42 -20.17 -3.17
C LEU A 249 -35.85 -21.27 -2.25
N ASP A 250 -36.51 -22.44 -2.19
CA ASP A 250 -36.01 -23.59 -1.43
C ASP A 250 -34.64 -24.09 -1.93
N ILE A 251 -34.44 -24.16 -3.26
CA ILE A 251 -33.16 -24.56 -3.86
C ILE A 251 -32.09 -23.50 -3.57
N ALA A 252 -32.41 -22.22 -3.72
CA ALA A 252 -31.50 -21.12 -3.41
C ALA A 252 -31.06 -21.14 -1.94
N ASN A 253 -31.99 -21.35 -1.01
CA ASN A 253 -31.66 -21.49 0.41
C ASN A 253 -30.72 -22.68 0.68
N ARG A 254 -30.97 -23.83 0.04
CA ARG A 254 -30.07 -25.01 0.16
C ARG A 254 -28.68 -24.76 -0.39
N ILE A 255 -28.56 -24.00 -1.47
CA ILE A 255 -27.28 -23.55 -2.04
C ILE A 255 -26.54 -22.69 -1.03
N LEU A 256 -27.22 -21.67 -0.50
CA LEU A 256 -26.64 -20.70 0.42
C LEU A 256 -26.23 -21.35 1.75
N ASP A 257 -27.02 -22.29 2.27
CA ASP A 257 -26.71 -23.04 3.49
C ASP A 257 -25.42 -23.87 3.37
N ARG A 258 -25.10 -24.34 2.17
CA ARG A 258 -23.89 -25.14 1.88
C ARG A 258 -22.72 -24.30 1.39
N PHE A 259 -22.96 -23.06 1.00
CA PHE A 259 -21.93 -22.17 0.52
C PHE A 259 -21.21 -21.51 1.69
N GLN A 260 -19.93 -21.84 1.85
CA GLN A 260 -19.05 -21.19 2.80
C GLN A 260 -17.80 -20.73 2.06
N MET A 261 -17.59 -19.41 1.98
CA MET A 261 -16.35 -18.87 1.44
C MET A 261 -15.27 -18.92 2.51
N VAL A 262 -14.14 -19.56 2.20
CA VAL A 262 -12.94 -19.43 3.04
C VAL A 262 -12.23 -18.11 2.73
N ASN A 263 -11.33 -17.66 3.62
CA ASN A 263 -10.62 -16.38 3.43
C ASN A 263 -9.92 -16.28 2.07
N GLN A 264 -9.38 -17.39 1.55
CA GLN A 264 -8.74 -17.42 0.24
C GLN A 264 -9.72 -17.10 -0.89
N ASP A 265 -10.94 -17.64 -0.86
CA ASP A 265 -11.97 -17.36 -1.87
C ASP A 265 -12.33 -15.87 -1.88
N ILE A 266 -12.34 -15.25 -0.71
CA ILE A 266 -12.70 -13.83 -0.52
C ILE A 266 -11.61 -12.92 -1.08
N VAL A 267 -10.34 -13.30 -0.91
CA VAL A 267 -9.20 -12.61 -1.55
C VAL A 267 -9.34 -12.71 -3.07
N GLU A 268 -9.66 -13.89 -3.60
CA GLU A 268 -9.80 -14.09 -5.04
C GLU A 268 -11.00 -13.33 -5.63
N VAL A 269 -12.15 -13.30 -4.93
CA VAL A 269 -13.30 -12.46 -5.31
C VAL A 269 -12.89 -10.99 -5.37
N ALA A 270 -12.18 -10.50 -4.35
CA ALA A 270 -11.74 -9.12 -4.31
C ALA A 270 -10.77 -8.77 -5.43
N ASP A 271 -9.82 -9.65 -5.72
CA ASP A 271 -8.86 -9.46 -6.81
C ASP A 271 -9.56 -9.44 -8.18
N THR A 272 -10.52 -10.34 -8.42
CA THR A 272 -11.31 -10.38 -9.65
C THR A 272 -12.13 -9.10 -9.83
N VAL A 273 -12.89 -8.69 -8.80
CA VAL A 273 -13.72 -7.47 -8.86
C VAL A 273 -12.86 -6.23 -9.08
N ARG A 274 -11.76 -6.09 -8.34
CA ARG A 274 -10.84 -4.95 -8.51
C ARG A 274 -10.22 -4.95 -9.91
N ALA A 275 -9.83 -6.11 -10.45
CA ALA A 275 -9.27 -6.20 -11.80
C ALA A 275 -10.29 -5.81 -12.87
N SER A 276 -11.57 -6.13 -12.69
CA SER A 276 -12.65 -5.70 -13.59
C SER A 276 -12.91 -4.20 -13.54
N LEU A 277 -12.63 -3.55 -12.40
CA LEU A 277 -12.83 -2.12 -12.21
C LEU A 277 -11.66 -1.25 -12.68
N ASP A 278 -10.45 -1.78 -12.81
CA ASP A 278 -9.25 -1.01 -13.17
C ASP A 278 -9.45 -0.26 -14.51
N PRO A 279 -9.28 1.08 -14.57
CA PRO A 279 -8.66 1.99 -13.60
C PRO A 279 -9.62 2.79 -12.67
N VAL A 280 -10.89 2.43 -12.61
CA VAL A 280 -11.92 3.10 -11.80
C VAL A 280 -11.71 2.82 -10.30
N PRO A 281 -11.70 3.84 -9.42
CA PRO A 281 -11.59 3.65 -7.98
C PRO A 281 -12.73 2.83 -7.38
N VAL A 282 -12.45 2.06 -6.33
CA VAL A 282 -13.51 1.47 -5.49
C VAL A 282 -13.98 2.47 -4.41
N PHE A 283 -13.09 3.34 -3.94
CA PHE A 283 -13.38 4.35 -2.92
C PHE A 283 -12.85 5.74 -3.28
N GLY A 284 -13.31 6.76 -2.56
CA GLY A 284 -12.95 8.16 -2.76
C GLY A 284 -13.75 8.83 -3.87
N ILE A 285 -13.19 9.90 -4.42
CA ILE A 285 -13.82 10.72 -5.47
C ILE A 285 -13.79 9.98 -6.81
N ASN A 286 -14.87 10.08 -7.60
CA ASN A 286 -15.03 9.41 -8.91
C ASN A 286 -14.95 7.88 -8.86
N ARG A 287 -15.27 7.29 -7.70
CA ARG A 287 -15.37 5.85 -7.55
C ARG A 287 -16.49 5.25 -8.42
N VAL A 288 -16.41 3.94 -8.61
CA VAL A 288 -17.44 3.11 -9.24
C VAL A 288 -18.81 3.37 -8.60
N ALA A 289 -19.85 3.32 -9.42
CA ALA A 289 -21.22 3.41 -8.95
C ALA A 289 -21.59 2.17 -8.11
N LEU A 290 -22.44 2.34 -7.09
CA LEU A 290 -22.78 1.25 -6.18
C LEU A 290 -23.43 0.05 -6.89
N ASN A 291 -24.29 0.30 -7.89
CA ASN A 291 -24.92 -0.76 -8.67
C ASN A 291 -23.90 -1.58 -9.47
N GLU A 292 -22.92 -0.93 -10.10
CA GLU A 292 -21.86 -1.62 -10.84
C GLU A 292 -20.96 -2.44 -9.91
N LEU A 293 -20.63 -1.91 -8.73
CA LEU A 293 -19.89 -2.66 -7.70
C LEU A 293 -20.71 -3.88 -7.20
N GLU A 294 -21.99 -3.71 -6.94
CA GLU A 294 -22.90 -4.80 -6.54
C GLU A 294 -22.98 -5.89 -7.61
N GLU A 295 -23.13 -5.51 -8.88
CA GLU A 295 -23.19 -6.45 -10.02
C GLU A 295 -21.90 -7.26 -10.15
N LEU A 296 -20.73 -6.62 -10.09
CA LEU A 296 -19.45 -7.31 -10.18
C LEU A 296 -19.20 -8.23 -8.98
N LEU A 297 -19.58 -7.80 -7.77
CA LEU A 297 -19.51 -8.64 -6.58
C LEU A 297 -20.41 -9.86 -6.73
N ALA A 298 -21.65 -9.68 -7.19
CA ALA A 298 -22.58 -10.78 -7.41
C ALA A 298 -22.06 -11.77 -8.44
N LEU A 299 -21.50 -11.30 -9.55
CA LEU A 299 -20.90 -12.14 -10.59
C LEU A 299 -19.72 -12.94 -10.05
N ALA A 300 -18.76 -12.29 -9.38
CA ALA A 300 -17.58 -12.97 -8.85
C ALA A 300 -17.93 -13.99 -7.76
N ILE A 301 -18.88 -13.68 -6.88
CA ILE A 301 -19.37 -14.62 -5.86
C ILE A 301 -20.13 -15.79 -6.51
N ALA A 302 -20.96 -15.53 -7.53
CA ALA A 302 -21.67 -16.57 -8.25
C ALA A 302 -20.71 -17.54 -8.97
N GLU A 303 -19.62 -17.03 -9.54
CA GLU A 303 -18.55 -17.87 -10.10
C GLU A 303 -17.93 -18.77 -9.02
N LYS A 304 -17.61 -18.23 -7.85
CA LYS A 304 -17.11 -19.04 -6.72
C LYS A 304 -18.11 -20.07 -6.24
N LEU A 305 -19.38 -19.70 -6.16
CA LEU A 305 -20.45 -20.60 -5.76
C LEU A 305 -20.58 -21.77 -6.75
N ARG A 306 -20.50 -21.51 -8.06
CA ARG A 306 -20.50 -22.54 -9.11
C ARG A 306 -19.30 -23.48 -8.97
N ASP A 307 -18.11 -22.93 -8.73
CA ASP A 307 -16.88 -23.74 -8.63
C ASP A 307 -16.87 -24.60 -7.34
N THR A 308 -17.47 -24.09 -6.26
CA THR A 308 -17.54 -24.80 -4.97
C THR A 308 -18.61 -25.89 -4.98
N ILE A 309 -19.73 -25.66 -5.66
CA ILE A 309 -20.86 -26.59 -5.73
C ILE A 309 -20.65 -27.50 -6.95
N ALA A 310 -19.72 -28.45 -6.81
CA ALA A 310 -19.54 -29.51 -7.80
C ALA A 310 -20.84 -30.32 -7.96
N VAL A 311 -21.42 -30.25 -9.15
CA VAL A 311 -22.63 -30.96 -9.62
C VAL A 311 -22.55 -32.49 -9.43
N GLU A 312 -21.35 -33.04 -9.24
CA GLU A 312 -21.10 -34.49 -9.07
C GLU A 312 -21.60 -35.06 -7.74
N SER A 313 -21.92 -34.23 -6.74
CA SER A 313 -22.34 -34.67 -5.41
C SER A 313 -23.85 -34.59 -5.18
N GLY A 314 -24.65 -35.26 -6.01
CA GLY A 314 -26.07 -35.53 -5.69
C GLY A 314 -26.88 -34.29 -5.27
N PHE A 315 -26.61 -33.14 -5.90
CA PHE A 315 -27.17 -31.83 -5.53
C PHE A 315 -28.73 -31.82 -5.50
N LEU A 316 -29.35 -32.71 -6.28
CA LEU A 316 -30.80 -32.95 -6.35
C LEU A 316 -31.24 -34.34 -5.85
N SER A 317 -30.45 -35.03 -5.01
CA SER A 317 -30.97 -36.24 -4.36
C SER A 317 -32.01 -35.82 -3.33
N LEU A 318 -33.28 -35.90 -3.74
CA LEU A 318 -34.50 -35.75 -2.94
C LEU A 318 -34.49 -36.67 -1.72
#